data_AF-C5F1K8-F1
#
_entry.id   AF-C5F1K8-F1
#
_cell.length_a   1.000
_cell.length_b   1.000
_cell.length_c   1.000
_cell.angle_alpha   90.00
_cell.angle_beta   90.00
_cell.angle_gamma   90.00
#
_symmetry.space_group_name_H-M   'P 1'
#
loop_
_entity.id
_entity.type
_entity.pdbx_description
1 polymer ?
#
loop_
_entity_poly.entity_id
_entity_poly.type
_entity_poly.pdbx_seq_one_letter_code
_entity_poly.pdbx_strand_id
1 'polypeptide(L)'
;MNFLENIDYRDPLFGIMIFIFLVGIISLFAYYWNYIVSKKRHQSFIKFMESFDYIGFDKEIKEFLALSPNPTPSILFMANMYQKGANYEKAIRLYATLLDYIKNPIDKIPILESLGNVYYKAGFPLRSKEIYLEILHHYPRSCKVLKSLISIYEELKLYQDALNALDCLEEIEGGTILHRHYLQTKILISNADNNQEKSKKLLMLLQKDVKLSRIILKYFKDFYPSLFWESIQNLHKEQILNVLDILWNLNPNELPNTPPNNKLLQDIFQAKGFYNLTPDSKSTFELEVLTLLHKNQNYKGDLKFQYLCTSCKANTPLPFETCPHCKELLTLQTLVFLKEKQDETRYSLL
;
A
#
# COMPACT_ATOMS: atom_id res chain seq x y z
N MET A 1 27.28 -63.91 -20.26
CA MET A 1 27.80 -62.55 -20.04
C MET A 1 28.20 -61.91 -21.37
N ASN A 2 27.42 -62.09 -22.45
CA ASN A 2 27.77 -61.66 -23.82
C ASN A 2 26.53 -61.09 -24.56
N PHE A 3 25.82 -60.14 -23.95
CA PHE A 3 24.75 -59.39 -24.63
C PHE A 3 24.97 -57.87 -24.61
N LEU A 4 26.11 -57.42 -24.06
CA LEU A 4 26.47 -56.01 -23.93
C LEU A 4 27.64 -55.59 -24.84
N GLU A 5 28.16 -56.48 -25.69
CA GLU A 5 29.39 -56.23 -26.45
C GLU A 5 29.20 -55.81 -27.92
N ASN A 6 27.96 -55.69 -28.41
CA ASN A 6 27.69 -55.25 -29.79
C ASN A 6 26.60 -54.17 -29.86
N ILE A 7 26.80 -53.07 -29.14
CA ILE A 7 26.14 -51.80 -29.49
C ILE A 7 27.22 -50.95 -30.14
N ASP A 8 27.28 -51.01 -31.47
CA ASP A 8 28.16 -50.21 -32.29
C ASP A 8 27.78 -48.72 -32.07
N TYR A 9 28.60 -48.01 -31.28
CA TYR A 9 28.34 -46.69 -30.71
C TYR A 9 28.44 -45.54 -31.76
N ARG A 10 28.10 -45.82 -33.02
CA ARG A 10 28.31 -44.92 -34.17
C ARG A 10 27.09 -44.70 -35.05
N ASP A 11 25.91 -45.12 -34.61
CA ASP A 11 24.68 -44.86 -35.36
C ASP A 11 24.01 -43.56 -34.87
N PRO A 12 23.98 -42.46 -35.66
CA PRO A 12 23.41 -41.18 -35.24
C PRO A 12 21.92 -41.28 -34.85
N LEU A 13 21.21 -42.28 -35.37
CA LEU A 13 19.82 -42.59 -34.99
C LEU A 13 19.70 -43.07 -33.54
N PHE A 14 20.69 -43.79 -33.00
CA PHE A 14 20.67 -44.27 -31.62
C PHE A 14 20.82 -43.11 -30.62
N GLY A 15 21.65 -42.12 -30.93
CA GLY A 15 21.78 -40.89 -30.14
C GLY A 15 20.48 -40.07 -30.10
N ILE A 16 19.79 -39.96 -31.25
CA ILE A 16 18.48 -39.28 -31.33
C ILE A 16 17.42 -40.03 -30.50
N MET A 17 17.40 -41.37 -30.57
CA MET A 17 16.49 -42.20 -29.77
C MET A 17 16.71 -42.02 -28.26
N ILE A 18 17.96 -42.00 -27.80
CA ILE A 18 18.28 -41.75 -26.38
C ILE A 18 17.86 -40.33 -25.95
N PHE A 19 18.08 -39.33 -26.80
CA PHE A 19 17.69 -37.95 -26.51
C PHE A 19 16.16 -37.81 -26.37
N ILE A 20 15.38 -38.38 -27.30
CA ILE A 20 13.91 -38.40 -27.22
C ILE A 20 13.44 -39.12 -25.95
N PHE A 21 14.09 -40.23 -25.60
CA PHE A 21 13.78 -40.97 -24.39
C PHE A 21 14.05 -40.16 -23.11
N LEU A 22 15.18 -39.44 -23.04
CA LEU A 22 15.50 -38.55 -21.93
C LEU A 22 14.51 -37.39 -21.80
N VAL A 23 14.12 -36.75 -22.91
CA VAL A 23 13.08 -35.71 -22.93
C VAL A 23 11.73 -36.28 -22.45
N GLY A 24 11.39 -37.49 -22.89
CA GLY A 24 10.19 -38.21 -22.44
C GLY A 24 10.19 -38.47 -20.93
N ILE A 25 11.32 -38.93 -20.38
CA ILE A 25 11.49 -39.14 -18.94
C ILE A 25 11.34 -37.82 -18.17
N ILE A 26 12.00 -36.75 -18.61
CA ILE A 26 11.91 -35.43 -17.96
C ILE A 26 10.47 -34.92 -17.97
N SER A 27 9.75 -35.08 -19.09
CA SER A 27 8.35 -34.70 -19.21
C SER A 27 7.44 -35.53 -18.29
N LEU A 28 7.66 -36.84 -18.20
CA LEU A 28 6.90 -37.72 -17.28
C LEU A 28 7.18 -37.40 -15.81
N PHE A 29 8.44 -37.14 -15.44
CA PHE A 29 8.79 -36.70 -14.10
C PHE A 29 8.15 -35.35 -13.77
N ALA A 30 8.20 -34.38 -14.70
CA ALA A 30 7.55 -33.10 -14.52
C ALA A 30 6.02 -33.23 -14.36
N TYR A 31 5.38 -34.08 -15.17
CA TYR A 31 3.95 -34.36 -15.08
C TYR A 31 3.58 -35.01 -13.74
N TYR A 32 4.30 -36.07 -13.36
CA TYR A 32 4.04 -36.80 -12.11
C TYR A 32 4.31 -35.92 -10.88
N TRP A 33 5.38 -35.13 -10.90
CA TRP A 33 5.69 -34.16 -9.87
C TRP A 33 4.58 -33.11 -9.77
N ASN A 34 4.15 -32.54 -10.89
CA ASN A 34 3.07 -31.55 -10.91
C ASN A 34 1.73 -32.14 -10.44
N TYR A 35 1.46 -33.43 -10.70
CA TYR A 35 0.29 -34.16 -10.19
C TYR A 35 0.33 -34.38 -8.67
N ILE A 36 1.49 -34.75 -8.10
CA ILE A 36 1.64 -34.88 -6.65
C ILE A 36 1.52 -33.52 -5.97
N VAL A 37 2.19 -32.51 -6.53
CA VAL A 37 2.13 -31.14 -6.01
C VAL A 37 0.69 -30.63 -6.09
N SER A 38 -0.02 -30.78 -7.22
CA SER A 38 -1.42 -30.35 -7.34
C SER A 38 -2.34 -31.00 -6.29
N LYS A 39 -2.17 -32.29 -6.01
CA LYS A 39 -2.93 -32.97 -4.96
C LYS A 39 -2.63 -32.43 -3.56
N LYS A 40 -1.35 -32.20 -3.22
CA LYS A 40 -0.96 -31.60 -1.94
C LYS A 40 -1.48 -30.16 -1.79
N ARG A 41 -1.40 -29.37 -2.86
CA ARG A 41 -1.94 -28.00 -2.93
C ARG A 41 -3.45 -27.95 -2.70
N HIS A 42 -4.18 -28.92 -3.25
CA HIS A 42 -5.62 -29.02 -3.01
C HIS A 42 -5.96 -29.36 -1.55
N GLN A 43 -5.13 -30.19 -0.90
CA GLN A 43 -5.32 -30.54 0.50
C GLN A 43 -4.96 -29.39 1.46
N SER A 44 -3.91 -28.61 1.18
CA SER A 44 -3.60 -27.41 1.98
C SER A 44 -4.71 -26.37 1.90
N PHE A 45 -5.26 -26.16 0.70
CA PHE A 45 -6.40 -25.30 0.45
C PHE A 45 -7.62 -25.71 1.29
N ILE A 46 -7.96 -27.02 1.31
CA ILE A 46 -9.08 -27.53 2.11
C ILE A 46 -8.81 -27.33 3.62
N LYS A 47 -7.60 -27.63 4.11
CA LYS A 47 -7.24 -27.40 5.52
C LYS A 47 -7.29 -25.92 5.92
N PHE A 48 -6.91 -25.03 5.02
CA PHE A 48 -7.02 -23.59 5.21
C PHE A 48 -8.49 -23.17 5.34
N MET A 49 -9.38 -23.70 4.49
CA MET A 49 -10.82 -23.50 4.59
C MET A 49 -11.39 -23.99 5.93
N GLU A 50 -10.92 -25.13 6.43
CA GLU A 50 -11.31 -25.69 7.73
C GLU A 50 -10.83 -24.86 8.93
N SER A 51 -9.77 -24.04 8.79
CA SER A 51 -9.21 -23.23 9.87
C SER A 51 -9.94 -21.91 10.16
N PHE A 52 -10.88 -21.51 9.29
CA PHE A 52 -11.74 -20.37 9.60
C PHE A 52 -12.78 -20.80 10.62
N ASP A 53 -12.60 -20.37 11.88
CA ASP A 53 -13.49 -20.66 13.01
C ASP A 53 -14.95 -20.72 12.57
N TYR A 54 -15.46 -21.94 12.61
CA TYR A 54 -16.79 -22.34 12.15
C TYR A 54 -17.86 -21.69 13.03
N ILE A 55 -18.29 -20.48 12.66
CA ILE A 55 -19.55 -19.94 13.17
C ILE A 55 -20.65 -20.50 12.29
N GLY A 56 -21.26 -21.55 12.81
CA GLY A 56 -22.12 -22.48 12.09
C GLY A 56 -23.20 -21.84 11.24
N PHE A 57 -23.57 -22.62 10.23
CA PHE A 57 -24.71 -22.44 9.36
C PHE A 57 -25.99 -22.10 10.13
N ASP A 58 -26.64 -21.00 9.72
CA ASP A 58 -28.07 -20.86 9.97
C ASP A 58 -28.77 -22.02 9.23
N LYS A 59 -29.57 -22.81 9.96
CA LYS A 59 -30.30 -23.98 9.43
C LYS A 59 -31.03 -23.68 8.11
N GLU A 60 -31.54 -22.45 8.01
CA GLU A 60 -32.23 -21.87 6.85
C GLU A 60 -31.36 -21.85 5.58
N ILE A 61 -30.07 -21.57 5.68
CA ILE A 61 -29.15 -21.52 4.52
C ILE A 61 -28.87 -22.94 4.01
N LYS A 62 -28.71 -23.93 4.91
CA LYS A 62 -28.57 -25.35 4.52
C LYS A 62 -29.82 -25.88 3.84
N GLU A 63 -30.99 -25.55 4.38
CA GLU A 63 -32.26 -25.91 3.77
C GLU A 63 -32.42 -25.27 2.39
N PHE A 64 -32.08 -24.00 2.24
CA PHE A 64 -32.09 -23.31 0.93
C PHE A 64 -31.13 -23.97 -0.08
N LEU A 65 -29.92 -24.32 0.35
CA LEU A 65 -28.93 -25.03 -0.47
C LEU A 65 -29.42 -26.40 -0.94
N ALA A 66 -30.11 -27.14 -0.06
CA ALA A 66 -30.59 -28.49 -0.35
C ALA A 66 -31.83 -28.50 -1.26
N LEU A 67 -32.67 -27.46 -1.17
CA LEU A 67 -33.94 -27.38 -1.90
C LEU A 67 -33.81 -26.69 -3.27
N SER A 68 -32.76 -25.89 -3.49
CA SER A 68 -32.60 -25.11 -4.71
C SER A 68 -31.77 -25.85 -5.76
N PRO A 69 -32.24 -25.96 -7.02
CA PRO A 69 -31.48 -26.61 -8.09
C PRO A 69 -30.23 -25.83 -8.53
N ASN A 70 -30.10 -24.54 -8.19
CA ASN A 70 -28.89 -23.74 -8.43
C ASN A 70 -28.77 -22.58 -7.40
N PRO A 71 -28.30 -22.85 -6.18
CA PRO A 71 -28.28 -21.86 -5.10
C PRO A 71 -27.15 -20.82 -5.21
N THR A 72 -26.08 -21.12 -5.95
CA THR A 72 -24.84 -20.33 -6.01
C THR A 72 -25.08 -18.85 -6.33
N PRO A 73 -25.81 -18.47 -7.40
CA PRO A 73 -26.01 -17.05 -7.72
C PRO A 73 -26.80 -16.29 -6.66
N SER A 74 -27.80 -16.94 -6.05
CA SER A 74 -28.64 -16.35 -5.01
C SER A 74 -27.85 -16.07 -3.73
N ILE A 75 -27.05 -17.05 -3.27
CA ILE A 75 -26.22 -16.88 -2.07
C ILE A 75 -25.13 -15.84 -2.32
N LEU A 76 -24.52 -15.85 -3.51
CA LEU A 76 -23.52 -14.86 -3.88
C LEU A 76 -24.11 -13.45 -3.89
N PHE A 77 -25.33 -13.28 -4.42
CA PHE A 77 -26.05 -12.01 -4.38
C PHE A 77 -26.31 -11.56 -2.95
N MET A 78 -26.82 -12.44 -2.07
CA MET A 78 -27.05 -12.13 -0.66
C MET A 78 -25.74 -11.72 0.05
N ALA A 79 -24.65 -12.47 -0.16
CA ALA A 79 -23.36 -12.17 0.44
C ALA A 79 -22.85 -10.78 0.01
N ASN A 80 -22.97 -10.46 -1.29
CA ASN A 80 -22.63 -9.14 -1.82
C ASN A 80 -23.50 -8.02 -1.20
N MET A 81 -24.79 -8.26 -0.98
CA MET A 81 -25.68 -7.30 -0.35
C MET A 81 -25.31 -7.05 1.12
N TYR A 82 -25.04 -8.10 1.88
CA TYR A 82 -24.56 -7.97 3.26
C TYR A 82 -23.20 -7.26 3.34
N GLN A 83 -22.28 -7.56 2.41
CA GLN A 83 -20.99 -6.87 2.31
C GLN A 83 -21.18 -5.36 2.05
N LYS A 84 -22.05 -4.99 1.10
CA LYS A 84 -22.37 -3.58 0.80
C LYS A 84 -23.04 -2.87 1.98
N GLY A 85 -23.87 -3.59 2.74
CA GLY A 85 -24.50 -3.11 3.97
C GLY A 85 -23.57 -3.11 5.20
N ALA A 86 -22.26 -3.35 5.04
CA ALA A 86 -21.27 -3.46 6.12
C ALA A 86 -21.59 -4.53 7.17
N ASN A 87 -22.49 -5.47 6.88
CA ASN A 87 -22.74 -6.63 7.71
C ASN A 87 -21.74 -7.74 7.32
N TYR A 88 -20.49 -7.53 7.70
CA TYR A 88 -19.39 -8.38 7.28
C TYR A 88 -19.48 -9.79 7.84
N GLU A 89 -20.02 -9.97 9.05
CA GLU A 89 -20.20 -11.28 9.66
C GLU A 89 -21.08 -12.19 8.80
N LYS A 90 -22.28 -11.72 8.43
CA LYS A 90 -23.19 -12.50 7.56
C LYS A 90 -22.60 -12.73 6.18
N ALA A 91 -21.91 -11.73 5.61
CA ALA A 91 -21.24 -11.89 4.33
C ALA A 91 -20.16 -12.99 4.39
N ILE A 92 -19.30 -12.99 5.40
CA ILE A 92 -18.26 -14.01 5.63
C ILE A 92 -18.89 -15.40 5.73
N ARG A 93 -19.94 -15.56 6.55
CA ARG A 93 -20.65 -16.84 6.71
C ARG A 93 -21.20 -17.36 5.37
N LEU A 94 -21.84 -16.50 4.58
CA LEU A 94 -22.40 -16.87 3.28
C LEU A 94 -21.31 -17.24 2.25
N TYR A 95 -20.20 -16.50 2.18
CA TYR A 95 -19.09 -16.85 1.29
C TYR A 95 -18.41 -18.16 1.71
N ALA A 96 -18.17 -18.38 3.00
CA ALA A 96 -17.62 -19.64 3.52
C ALA A 96 -18.52 -20.83 3.17
N THR A 97 -19.83 -20.67 3.39
CA THR A 97 -20.84 -21.67 3.01
C THR A 97 -20.81 -21.99 1.51
N LEU A 98 -20.64 -20.97 0.67
CA LEU A 98 -20.51 -21.12 -0.79
C LEU A 98 -19.24 -21.90 -1.16
N LEU A 99 -18.14 -21.68 -0.46
CA LEU A 99 -16.87 -22.38 -0.67
C LEU A 99 -16.95 -23.86 -0.32
N ASP A 100 -17.76 -24.24 0.68
CA ASP A 100 -18.02 -25.64 1.03
C ASP A 100 -18.87 -26.34 -0.04
N TYR A 101 -19.84 -25.63 -0.62
CA TYR A 101 -20.76 -26.18 -1.62
C TYR A 101 -20.09 -26.38 -3.00
N ILE A 102 -19.24 -25.43 -3.42
CA ILE A 102 -18.55 -25.51 -4.71
C ILE A 102 -17.52 -26.65 -4.68
N LYS A 103 -17.53 -27.53 -5.68
CA LYS A 103 -16.55 -28.63 -5.79
C LYS A 103 -15.32 -28.25 -6.60
N ASN A 104 -15.50 -27.53 -7.69
CA ASN A 104 -14.42 -27.15 -8.59
C ASN A 104 -13.56 -26.03 -7.98
N PRO A 105 -12.23 -26.22 -7.80
CA PRO A 105 -11.34 -25.20 -7.26
C PRO A 105 -11.33 -23.88 -8.04
N ILE A 106 -11.50 -23.95 -9.36
CA ILE A 106 -11.47 -22.76 -10.22
C ILE A 106 -12.66 -21.83 -9.88
N ASP A 107 -13.83 -22.42 -9.66
CA ASP A 107 -15.05 -21.68 -9.34
C ASP A 107 -15.03 -21.09 -7.91
N LYS A 108 -14.10 -21.55 -7.05
CA LYS A 108 -13.90 -20.99 -5.71
C LYS A 108 -13.13 -19.67 -5.71
N ILE A 109 -12.34 -19.38 -6.75
CA ILE A 109 -11.46 -18.18 -6.76
C ILE A 109 -12.24 -16.89 -6.60
N PRO A 110 -13.32 -16.62 -7.38
CA PRO A 110 -14.04 -15.35 -7.24
C PRO A 110 -14.69 -15.21 -5.86
N ILE A 111 -15.06 -16.34 -5.24
CA ILE A 111 -15.63 -16.39 -3.90
C ILE A 111 -14.54 -16.11 -2.85
N LEU A 112 -13.35 -16.69 -2.98
CA LEU A 112 -12.20 -16.39 -2.14
C LEU A 112 -11.74 -14.94 -2.26
N GLU A 113 -11.68 -14.39 -3.48
CA GLU A 113 -11.37 -12.97 -3.67
C GLU A 113 -12.38 -12.09 -2.91
N SER A 114 -13.67 -12.43 -2.99
CA SER A 114 -14.73 -11.73 -2.28
C SER A 114 -14.60 -11.87 -0.77
N LEU A 115 -14.30 -13.07 -0.28
CA LEU A 115 -14.07 -13.35 1.14
C LEU A 115 -12.84 -12.58 1.67
N GLY A 116 -11.73 -12.58 0.93
CA GLY A 116 -10.53 -11.80 1.25
C GLY A 116 -10.85 -10.30 1.34
N ASN A 117 -11.62 -9.77 0.39
CA ASN A 117 -12.08 -8.37 0.43
C ASN A 117 -12.95 -8.07 1.65
N VAL A 118 -13.81 -9.01 2.07
CA VAL A 118 -14.69 -8.83 3.23
C VAL A 118 -13.89 -8.86 4.52
N TYR A 119 -12.97 -9.82 4.70
CA TYR A 119 -12.08 -9.86 5.86
C TYR A 119 -11.24 -8.59 5.98
N TYR A 120 -10.72 -8.09 4.85
CA TYR A 120 -10.00 -6.81 4.83
C TYR A 120 -10.88 -5.65 5.32
N LYS A 121 -12.08 -5.49 4.75
CA LYS A 121 -13.03 -4.43 5.14
C LYS A 121 -13.54 -4.57 6.58
N ALA A 122 -13.56 -5.78 7.11
CA ALA A 122 -13.94 -6.08 8.49
C ALA A 122 -12.81 -5.82 9.51
N GLY A 123 -11.62 -5.37 9.07
CA GLY A 123 -10.49 -5.08 9.96
C GLY A 123 -9.63 -6.31 10.28
N PHE A 124 -9.68 -7.37 9.46
CA PHE A 124 -8.87 -8.58 9.62
C PHE A 124 -7.85 -8.75 8.46
N PRO A 125 -6.83 -7.86 8.35
CA PRO A 125 -5.87 -7.88 7.25
C PRO A 125 -5.03 -9.16 7.20
N LEU A 126 -4.71 -9.77 8.36
CA LEU A 126 -3.96 -11.03 8.42
C LEU A 126 -4.72 -12.19 7.77
N ARG A 127 -6.01 -12.34 8.07
CA ARG A 127 -6.87 -13.36 7.45
C ARG A 127 -7.01 -13.12 5.95
N SER A 128 -7.18 -11.87 5.55
CA SER A 128 -7.23 -11.50 4.13
C SER A 128 -5.94 -11.84 3.38
N LYS A 129 -4.78 -11.56 3.99
CA LYS A 129 -3.45 -11.93 3.46
C LYS A 129 -3.36 -13.43 3.17
N GLU A 130 -3.74 -14.28 4.12
CA GLU A 130 -3.67 -15.74 3.95
C GLU A 130 -4.54 -16.21 2.79
N ILE A 131 -5.75 -15.65 2.64
CA ILE A 131 -6.64 -15.96 1.52
C ILE A 131 -5.98 -15.59 0.18
N TYR A 132 -5.42 -14.38 0.08
CA TYR A 132 -4.79 -13.94 -1.16
C TYR A 132 -3.53 -14.73 -1.50
N LEU A 133 -2.73 -15.12 -0.51
CA LEU A 133 -1.59 -16.01 -0.72
C LEU A 133 -2.05 -17.36 -1.25
N GLU A 134 -3.13 -17.92 -0.72
CA GLU A 134 -3.70 -19.17 -1.23
C GLU A 134 -4.20 -18.99 -2.67
N ILE A 135 -4.86 -17.87 -3.02
CA ILE A 135 -5.27 -17.61 -4.40
C ILE A 135 -4.05 -17.54 -5.33
N LEU A 136 -3.00 -16.79 -4.95
CA LEU A 136 -1.78 -16.65 -5.78
C LEU A 136 -1.00 -17.95 -5.89
N HIS A 137 -1.14 -18.87 -4.94
CA HIS A 137 -0.55 -20.20 -5.03
C HIS A 137 -1.06 -20.99 -6.24
N HIS A 138 -2.34 -20.80 -6.60
CA HIS A 138 -2.95 -21.43 -7.78
C HIS A 138 -2.96 -20.50 -9.01
N TYR A 139 -3.01 -19.18 -8.81
CA TYR A 139 -3.14 -18.16 -9.86
C TYR A 139 -2.14 -17.01 -9.63
N PRO A 140 -0.82 -17.27 -9.81
CA PRO A 140 0.23 -16.32 -9.43
C PRO A 140 0.21 -15.02 -10.23
N ARG A 141 -0.44 -15.02 -11.41
CA ARG A 141 -0.52 -13.86 -12.30
C ARG A 141 -1.80 -13.02 -12.12
N SER A 142 -2.54 -13.20 -11.03
CA SER A 142 -3.72 -12.38 -10.76
C SER A 142 -3.31 -10.98 -10.27
N CYS A 143 -3.29 -10.00 -11.19
CA CYS A 143 -2.92 -8.61 -10.86
C CYS A 143 -3.79 -8.00 -9.76
N LYS A 144 -5.09 -8.30 -9.78
CA LYS A 144 -6.05 -7.81 -8.78
C LYS A 144 -5.70 -8.31 -7.38
N VAL A 145 -5.35 -9.58 -7.26
CA VAL A 145 -4.97 -10.20 -6.00
C VAL A 145 -3.60 -9.71 -5.54
N LEU A 146 -2.63 -9.59 -6.45
CA LEU A 146 -1.32 -8.99 -6.16
C LEU A 146 -1.45 -7.57 -5.61
N LYS A 147 -2.23 -6.69 -6.25
CA LYS A 147 -2.47 -5.32 -5.78
C LYS A 147 -3.11 -5.28 -4.39
N SER A 148 -4.07 -6.18 -4.13
CA SER A 148 -4.72 -6.30 -2.82
C SER A 148 -3.74 -6.78 -1.75
N LEU A 149 -2.91 -7.77 -2.08
CA LEU A 149 -1.89 -8.30 -1.19
C LEU A 149 -0.79 -7.26 -0.87
N ILE A 150 -0.30 -6.52 -1.86
CA ILE A 150 0.67 -5.42 -1.66
C ILE A 150 0.10 -4.38 -0.70
N SER A 151 -1.15 -3.97 -0.90
CA SER A 151 -1.83 -3.01 -0.01
C SER A 151 -1.90 -3.51 1.43
N ILE A 152 -2.19 -4.80 1.63
CA ILE A 152 -2.21 -5.43 2.96
C ILE A 152 -0.82 -5.50 3.57
N TYR A 153 0.21 -5.86 2.79
CA TYR A 153 1.57 -5.88 3.29
C TYR A 153 2.03 -4.50 3.77
N GLU A 154 1.66 -3.42 3.06
CA GLU A 154 1.95 -2.05 3.51
C GLU A 154 1.25 -1.69 4.81
N GLU A 155 -0.02 -2.05 4.96
CA GLU A 155 -0.80 -1.81 6.20
C GLU A 155 -0.19 -2.57 7.39
N LEU A 156 0.28 -3.80 7.14
CA LEU A 156 0.98 -4.63 8.12
C LEU A 156 2.45 -4.22 8.31
N LYS A 157 2.94 -3.19 7.60
CA LYS A 157 4.34 -2.73 7.59
C LYS A 157 5.35 -3.79 7.14
N LEU A 158 4.90 -4.80 6.41
CA LEU A 158 5.70 -5.85 5.79
C LEU A 158 6.24 -5.37 4.43
N TYR A 159 7.01 -4.27 4.45
CA TYR A 159 7.40 -3.57 3.22
C TYR A 159 8.31 -4.38 2.30
N GLN A 160 9.11 -5.30 2.85
CA GLN A 160 9.94 -6.20 2.05
C GLN A 160 9.08 -7.20 1.27
N ASP A 161 8.05 -7.76 1.89
CA ASP A 161 7.12 -8.67 1.21
C ASP A 161 6.27 -7.93 0.18
N ALA A 162 5.86 -6.69 0.48
CA ALA A 162 5.22 -5.80 -0.48
C ALA A 162 6.11 -5.58 -1.71
N LEU A 163 7.41 -5.35 -1.51
CA LEU A 163 8.35 -5.12 -2.61
C LEU A 163 8.52 -6.36 -3.49
N ASN A 164 8.63 -7.55 -2.87
CA ASN A 164 8.71 -8.81 -3.61
C ASN A 164 7.43 -9.07 -4.44
N ALA A 165 6.25 -8.79 -3.87
CA ALA A 165 4.98 -8.92 -4.60
C ALA A 165 4.84 -7.86 -5.71
N LEU A 166 5.40 -6.66 -5.50
CA LEU A 166 5.46 -5.60 -6.50
C LEU A 166 6.35 -5.99 -7.68
N ASP A 167 7.45 -6.70 -7.46
CA ASP A 167 8.29 -7.24 -8.53
C ASP A 167 7.50 -8.15 -9.46
N CYS A 168 6.68 -9.05 -8.91
CA CYS A 168 5.78 -9.89 -9.71
C CYS A 168 4.75 -9.07 -10.49
N LEU A 169 4.23 -7.99 -9.91
CA LEU A 169 3.26 -7.12 -10.58
C LEU A 169 3.91 -6.32 -11.73
N GLU A 170 5.14 -5.84 -11.53
CA GLU A 170 5.92 -5.13 -12.55
C GLU A 170 6.16 -6.00 -13.79
N GLU A 171 6.47 -7.28 -13.60
CA GLU A 171 6.65 -8.22 -14.72
C GLU A 171 5.37 -8.44 -15.54
N ILE A 172 4.19 -8.17 -14.97
CA ILE A 172 2.89 -8.41 -15.62
C ILE A 172 2.33 -7.13 -16.26
N GLU A 173 2.28 -6.03 -15.51
CA GLU A 173 1.63 -4.77 -15.96
C GLU A 173 2.63 -3.63 -16.22
N GLY A 174 3.83 -3.68 -15.62
CA GLY A 174 4.79 -2.58 -15.61
C GLY A 174 4.31 -1.34 -14.83
N GLY A 175 5.12 -0.28 -14.86
CA GLY A 175 4.72 1.04 -14.36
C GLY A 175 4.73 1.22 -12.84
N THR A 176 5.43 0.35 -12.10
CA THR A 176 5.48 0.36 -10.63
C THR A 176 6.66 1.15 -10.04
N ILE A 177 7.42 1.89 -10.86
CA ILE A 177 8.67 2.57 -10.44
C ILE A 177 8.46 3.47 -9.20
N LEU A 178 7.43 4.31 -9.20
CA LEU A 178 7.12 5.18 -8.05
C LEU A 178 6.80 4.36 -6.79
N HIS A 179 6.04 3.29 -6.96
CA HIS A 179 5.64 2.39 -5.88
C HIS A 179 6.86 1.67 -5.30
N ARG A 180 7.79 1.24 -6.16
CA ARG A 180 9.08 0.66 -5.76
C ARG A 180 9.90 1.64 -4.93
N HIS A 181 10.07 2.88 -5.40
CA HIS A 181 10.83 3.89 -4.64
C HIS A 181 10.15 4.24 -3.30
N TYR A 182 8.82 4.26 -3.25
CA TYR A 182 8.07 4.40 -2.01
C TYR A 182 8.35 3.25 -1.03
N LEU A 183 8.26 1.99 -1.47
CA LEU A 183 8.55 0.83 -0.60
C LEU A 183 10.01 0.80 -0.15
N GLN A 184 10.96 1.11 -1.03
CA GLN A 184 12.37 1.26 -0.66
C GLN A 184 12.58 2.35 0.40
N THR A 185 11.88 3.48 0.27
CA THR A 185 11.90 4.55 1.28
C THR A 185 11.36 4.04 2.62
N LYS A 186 10.23 3.32 2.61
CA LYS A 186 9.64 2.74 3.82
C LYS A 186 10.54 1.72 4.50
N ILE A 187 11.16 0.82 3.74
CA ILE A 187 12.13 -0.18 4.25
C ILE A 187 13.30 0.53 4.93
N LEU A 188 13.87 1.54 4.27
CA LEU A 188 14.97 2.32 4.85
C LEU A 188 14.54 2.99 6.16
N ILE A 189 13.39 3.66 6.18
CA ILE A 189 12.86 4.34 7.36
C ILE A 189 12.57 3.37 8.51
N SER A 190 12.01 2.19 8.22
CA SER A 190 11.66 1.20 9.25
C SER A 190 12.88 0.53 9.90
N ASN A 191 14.02 0.50 9.22
CA ASN A 191 15.25 -0.06 9.79
C ASN A 191 15.74 0.83 10.94
N ALA A 192 16.01 0.21 12.10
CA ALA A 192 16.42 0.92 13.32
C ALA A 192 17.77 1.63 13.20
N ASP A 193 18.66 1.14 12.33
CA ASP A 193 20.02 1.65 12.20
C ASP A 193 20.06 2.99 11.45
N ASN A 194 20.28 4.07 12.22
CA ASN A 194 20.42 5.42 11.70
C ASN A 194 21.89 5.72 11.39
N ASN A 195 22.35 5.26 10.23
CA ASN A 195 23.71 5.52 9.75
C ASN A 195 23.73 6.58 8.62
N GLN A 196 24.92 7.07 8.29
CA GLN A 196 25.11 8.04 7.20
C GLN A 196 24.77 7.44 5.82
N GLU A 197 24.85 6.12 5.66
CA GLU A 197 24.51 5.45 4.41
C GLU A 197 23.01 5.51 4.12
N LYS A 198 22.18 5.32 5.16
CA LYS A 198 20.72 5.46 5.10
C LYS A 198 20.31 6.85 4.66
N SER A 199 20.88 7.91 5.25
CA SER A 199 20.55 9.29 4.85
C SER A 199 20.97 9.59 3.40
N LYS A 200 22.14 9.11 2.95
CA LYS A 200 22.56 9.20 1.54
C LYS A 200 21.58 8.50 0.59
N LYS A 201 21.16 7.27 0.92
CA LYS A 201 20.18 6.51 0.12
C LYS A 201 18.82 7.23 0.03
N LEU A 202 18.36 7.78 1.14
CA LEU A 202 17.11 8.58 1.18
C LEU A 202 17.23 9.85 0.33
N LEU A 203 18.37 10.56 0.38
CA LEU A 203 18.62 11.72 -0.50
C LEU A 203 18.61 11.34 -1.98
N MET A 204 19.22 10.21 -2.35
CA MET A 204 19.18 9.71 -3.73
C MET A 204 17.74 9.39 -4.19
N LEU A 205 16.92 8.79 -3.32
CA LEU A 205 15.51 8.52 -3.63
C LEU A 205 14.71 9.81 -3.78
N LEU A 206 14.95 10.80 -2.93
CA LEU A 206 14.32 12.12 -3.02
C LEU A 206 14.64 12.83 -4.35
N GLN A 207 15.88 12.72 -4.82
CA GLN A 207 16.29 13.27 -6.12
C GLN A 207 15.66 12.55 -7.31
N LYS A 208 15.44 11.24 -7.20
CA LYS A 208 14.76 10.45 -8.24
C LYS A 208 13.27 10.77 -8.32
N ASP A 209 12.59 10.81 -7.17
CA ASP A 209 11.16 11.01 -7.08
C ASP A 209 10.80 12.07 -6.04
N VAL A 210 10.55 13.28 -6.54
CA VAL A 210 10.11 14.44 -5.75
C VAL A 210 8.84 14.15 -4.93
N LYS A 211 7.95 13.28 -5.41
CA LYS A 211 6.72 12.90 -4.68
C LYS A 211 6.99 12.28 -3.31
N LEU A 212 8.20 11.78 -3.07
CA LEU A 212 8.65 11.25 -1.77
C LEU A 212 9.05 12.33 -0.77
N SER A 213 9.16 13.60 -1.20
CA SER A 213 9.56 14.75 -0.38
C SER A 213 8.90 14.78 0.98
N ARG A 214 7.57 14.67 1.05
CA ARG A 214 6.84 14.71 2.32
C ARG A 214 7.30 13.63 3.30
N ILE A 215 7.46 12.40 2.83
CA ILE A 215 7.85 11.24 3.66
C ILE A 215 9.29 11.41 4.14
N ILE A 216 10.20 11.71 3.21
CA ILE A 216 11.63 11.80 3.48
C ILE A 216 11.94 13.02 4.35
N LEU A 217 11.33 14.17 4.08
CA LEU A 217 11.51 15.37 4.88
C LEU A 217 10.95 15.22 6.28
N LYS A 218 9.79 14.57 6.46
CA LYS A 218 9.29 14.27 7.80
C LYS A 218 10.29 13.44 8.60
N TYR A 219 10.87 12.42 7.96
CA TYR A 219 11.89 11.60 8.57
C TYR A 219 13.19 12.39 8.88
N PHE A 220 13.67 13.21 7.95
CA PHE A 220 14.85 14.05 8.19
C PHE A 220 14.61 15.09 9.28
N LYS A 221 13.40 15.66 9.38
CA LYS A 221 13.06 16.61 10.45
C LYS A 221 13.33 16.00 11.83
N ASP A 222 12.97 14.74 12.02
CA ASP A 222 13.04 14.06 13.31
C ASP A 222 14.44 13.48 13.60
N PHE A 223 15.16 12.98 12.58
CA PHE A 223 16.41 12.23 12.78
C PHE A 223 17.67 12.89 12.19
N TYR A 224 17.52 13.79 11.21
CA TYR A 224 18.63 14.46 10.52
C TYR A 224 18.31 15.96 10.24
N PRO A 225 18.16 16.81 11.27
CA PRO A 225 17.68 18.18 11.08
C PRO A 225 18.52 19.03 10.12
N SER A 226 19.84 18.84 10.10
CA SER A 226 20.73 19.53 9.16
C SER A 226 20.38 19.17 7.70
N LEU A 227 20.19 17.89 7.41
CA LEU A 227 19.81 17.42 6.06
C LEU A 227 18.39 17.82 5.70
N PHE A 228 17.47 17.92 6.66
CA PHE A 228 16.14 18.47 6.43
C PHE A 228 16.22 19.90 5.88
N TRP A 229 16.98 20.76 6.54
CA TRP A 229 17.14 22.16 6.15
C TRP A 229 17.93 22.34 4.85
N GLU A 230 18.91 21.49 4.58
CA GLU A 230 19.61 21.46 3.28
C GLU A 230 18.65 21.05 2.16
N SER A 231 17.88 19.98 2.37
CA SER A 231 16.96 19.43 1.37
C SER A 231 15.84 20.42 1.03
N ILE A 232 15.25 21.06 2.05
CA ILE A 232 14.08 21.94 1.85
C ILE A 232 14.43 23.24 1.13
N GLN A 233 15.67 23.73 1.29
CA GLN A 233 16.13 24.93 0.59
C GLN A 233 16.25 24.73 -0.92
N ASN A 234 16.51 23.49 -1.35
CA ASN A 234 16.67 23.12 -2.75
C ASN A 234 15.34 22.79 -3.44
N LEU A 235 14.22 22.79 -2.72
CA LEU A 235 12.91 22.51 -3.28
C LEU A 235 12.30 23.72 -4.01
N HIS A 236 11.53 23.44 -5.05
CA HIS A 236 10.73 24.45 -5.74
C HIS A 236 9.54 24.92 -4.90
N LYS A 237 9.01 26.10 -5.23
CA LYS A 237 7.87 26.74 -4.55
C LYS A 237 6.71 25.78 -4.27
N GLU A 238 6.24 25.05 -5.30
CA GLU A 238 5.10 24.14 -5.17
C GLU A 238 5.36 22.98 -4.20
N GLN A 239 6.59 22.47 -4.17
CA GLN A 239 6.99 21.38 -3.28
C GLN A 239 7.05 21.86 -1.82
N ILE A 240 7.60 23.06 -1.59
CA ILE A 240 7.61 23.69 -0.26
C ILE A 240 6.18 23.92 0.23
N LEU A 241 5.27 24.40 -0.63
CA LEU A 241 3.86 24.59 -0.27
C LEU A 241 3.17 23.26 0.07
N ASN A 242 3.50 22.16 -0.62
CA ASN A 242 2.97 20.84 -0.30
C ASN A 242 3.43 20.27 1.06
N VAL A 243 4.50 20.80 1.64
CA VAL A 243 4.97 20.46 2.99
C VAL A 243 4.83 21.64 3.97
N LEU A 244 4.04 22.66 3.61
CA LEU A 244 3.88 23.85 4.44
C LEU A 244 3.32 23.51 5.83
N ASP A 245 2.47 22.50 5.93
CA ASP A 245 1.94 22.04 7.21
C ASP A 245 3.02 21.43 8.12
N ILE A 246 4.05 20.79 7.55
CA ILE A 246 5.22 20.30 8.32
C ILE A 246 6.02 21.51 8.83
N LEU A 247 6.28 22.49 7.96
CA LEU A 247 7.01 23.71 8.30
C LEU A 247 6.27 24.56 9.33
N TRP A 248 4.96 24.71 9.16
CA TRP A 248 4.10 25.53 10.01
C TRP A 248 3.91 24.93 11.40
N ASN A 249 4.20 23.64 11.60
CA ASN A 249 4.13 22.99 12.91
C ASN A 249 5.49 22.91 13.64
N LEU A 250 6.57 23.48 13.07
CA LEU A 250 7.88 23.55 13.73
C LEU A 250 7.86 24.47 14.95
N ASN A 251 8.53 24.08 16.01
CA ASN A 251 8.78 24.92 17.17
C ASN A 251 9.98 25.87 16.94
N PRO A 252 10.08 26.98 17.69
CA PRO A 252 11.18 27.93 17.55
C PRO A 252 12.58 27.31 17.72
N ASN A 253 12.70 26.28 18.56
CA ASN A 253 13.95 25.56 18.81
C ASN A 253 14.34 24.57 17.69
N GLU A 254 13.45 24.27 16.75
CA GLU A 254 13.73 23.41 15.59
C GLU A 254 14.27 24.21 14.38
N LEU A 255 14.28 25.54 14.46
CA LEU A 255 14.75 26.43 13.41
C LEU A 255 16.28 26.40 13.25
N PRO A 256 16.80 26.65 12.05
CA PRO A 256 18.24 26.79 11.85
C PRO A 256 18.74 28.07 12.53
N ASN A 257 19.98 28.05 13.03
CA ASN A 257 20.60 29.23 13.66
C ASN A 257 20.70 30.42 12.70
N THR A 258 20.89 30.14 11.40
CA THR A 258 20.91 31.17 10.35
C THR A 258 19.62 31.11 9.56
N PRO A 259 19.00 32.27 9.26
CA PRO A 259 17.76 32.30 8.49
C PRO A 259 17.98 31.66 7.11
N PRO A 260 17.00 30.89 6.60
CA PRO A 260 17.12 30.21 5.32
C PRO A 260 17.27 31.23 4.18
N ASN A 261 18.08 30.92 3.16
CA ASN A 261 18.29 31.83 2.02
C ASN A 261 17.05 31.89 1.09
N ASN A 262 16.18 30.89 1.14
CA ASN A 262 15.00 30.82 0.29
C ASN A 262 13.92 31.82 0.75
N LYS A 263 13.51 32.75 -0.15
CA LYS A 263 12.51 33.79 0.13
C LYS A 263 11.20 33.22 0.69
N LEU A 264 10.68 32.13 0.14
CA LEU A 264 9.42 31.54 0.61
C LEU A 264 9.54 31.02 2.04
N LEU A 265 10.66 30.38 2.39
CA LEU A 265 10.89 29.93 3.76
C LEU A 265 10.98 31.12 4.73
N GLN A 266 11.65 32.20 4.34
CA GLN A 266 11.67 33.43 5.13
C GLN A 266 10.26 33.99 5.32
N ASP A 267 9.46 34.09 4.24
CA ASP A 267 8.08 34.59 4.29
C ASP A 267 7.21 33.75 5.25
N ILE A 268 7.35 32.42 5.21
CA ILE A 268 6.63 31.49 6.09
C ILE A 268 6.95 31.79 7.56
N PHE A 269 8.23 31.90 7.90
CA PHE A 269 8.64 32.10 9.29
C PHE A 269 8.45 33.54 9.79
N GLN A 270 8.46 34.53 8.90
CA GLN A 270 8.03 35.89 9.21
C GLN A 270 6.52 35.94 9.50
N ALA A 271 5.70 35.33 8.65
CA ALA A 271 4.25 35.27 8.86
C ALA A 271 3.88 34.52 10.15
N LYS A 272 4.69 33.54 10.55
CA LYS A 272 4.54 32.82 11.81
C LYS A 272 5.02 33.61 13.04
N GLY A 273 5.82 34.66 12.85
CA GLY A 273 6.37 35.51 13.92
C GLY A 273 7.70 35.03 14.49
N PHE A 274 8.43 34.15 13.79
CA PHE A 274 9.76 33.67 14.19
C PHE A 274 10.89 34.59 13.73
N TYR A 275 10.70 35.33 12.65
CA TYR A 275 11.64 36.33 12.15
C TYR A 275 10.99 37.71 12.07
N ASN A 276 11.84 38.74 12.07
CA ASN A 276 11.40 40.13 11.92
C ASN A 276 10.74 40.35 10.55
N LEU A 277 9.67 41.15 10.55
CA LEU A 277 8.91 41.46 9.35
C LEU A 277 9.71 42.34 8.40
N THR A 278 9.84 41.93 7.15
CA THR A 278 10.33 42.79 6.06
C THR A 278 9.17 43.53 5.38
N PRO A 279 9.40 44.73 4.81
CA PRO A 279 8.38 45.51 4.12
C PRO A 279 7.97 44.95 2.74
N ASP A 280 8.63 43.89 2.26
CA ASP A 280 8.38 43.30 0.95
C ASP A 280 7.13 42.42 0.91
N SER A 281 6.56 42.29 -0.31
CA SER A 281 5.43 41.40 -0.57
C SER A 281 5.79 39.92 -0.36
N LYS A 282 4.84 39.21 0.26
CA LYS A 282 4.96 37.79 0.59
C LYS A 282 4.60 36.90 -0.57
N SER A 283 5.17 35.69 -0.54
CA SER A 283 5.09 34.71 -1.62
C SER A 283 3.68 34.14 -1.89
N THR A 284 2.75 34.23 -0.92
CA THR A 284 1.34 33.85 -1.08
C THR A 284 0.42 34.84 -0.37
N PHE A 285 -0.86 34.84 -0.78
CA PHE A 285 -1.90 35.69 -0.20
C PHE A 285 -2.07 35.42 1.30
N GLU A 286 -2.08 34.16 1.71
CA GLU A 286 -2.27 33.76 3.11
C GLU A 286 -1.13 34.29 3.99
N LEU A 287 0.13 34.19 3.52
CA LEU A 287 1.29 34.69 4.26
C LEU A 287 1.30 36.23 4.35
N GLU A 288 0.85 36.91 3.29
CA GLU A 288 0.70 38.38 3.29
C GLU A 288 -0.33 38.81 4.33
N VAL A 289 -1.52 38.20 4.32
CA VAL A 289 -2.60 38.51 5.26
C VAL A 289 -2.15 38.26 6.70
N LEU A 290 -1.51 37.12 6.98
CA LEU A 290 -0.98 36.85 8.32
C LEU A 290 0.06 37.87 8.77
N THR A 291 0.94 38.30 7.87
CA THR A 291 1.94 39.34 8.17
C THR A 291 1.27 40.68 8.51
N LEU A 292 0.22 41.06 7.77
CA LEU A 292 -0.55 42.28 8.04
C LEU A 292 -1.33 42.18 9.36
N LEU A 293 -1.91 41.03 9.66
CA LEU A 293 -2.55 40.78 10.95
C LEU A 293 -1.54 40.84 12.10
N HIS A 294 -0.31 40.36 11.91
CA HIS A 294 0.72 40.44 12.94
C HIS A 294 1.13 41.89 13.27
N LYS A 295 1.05 42.80 12.29
CA LYS A 295 1.25 44.25 12.52
C LYS A 295 0.11 44.88 13.32
N ASN A 296 -1.11 44.32 13.23
CA ASN A 296 -2.32 44.88 13.83
C ASN A 296 -2.77 44.03 15.04
N GLN A 297 -2.63 44.53 16.26
CA GLN A 297 -2.88 43.74 17.49
C GLN A 297 -4.34 43.27 17.72
N ASN A 298 -5.28 43.68 16.88
CA ASN A 298 -6.71 43.44 17.09
C ASN A 298 -7.15 41.99 16.83
N TYR A 299 -6.53 41.32 15.85
CA TYR A 299 -6.88 39.95 15.48
C TYR A 299 -5.60 39.14 15.25
N LYS A 300 -5.59 37.90 15.73
CA LYS A 300 -4.52 36.94 15.46
C LYS A 300 -5.01 35.92 14.44
N GLY A 301 -4.32 35.80 13.32
CA GLY A 301 -4.57 34.76 12.34
C GLY A 301 -3.69 33.53 12.55
N ASP A 302 -4.09 32.42 11.97
CA ASP A 302 -3.30 31.19 11.86
C ASP A 302 -3.69 30.44 10.57
N LEU A 303 -2.94 29.41 10.20
CA LEU A 303 -3.24 28.56 9.05
C LEU A 303 -4.03 27.31 9.44
N LYS A 304 -4.98 26.95 8.59
CA LYS A 304 -5.69 25.67 8.59
C LYS A 304 -5.31 24.91 7.33
N PHE A 305 -5.03 23.62 7.48
CA PHE A 305 -4.65 22.75 6.37
C PHE A 305 -5.78 21.78 6.04
N GLN A 306 -5.96 21.51 4.74
CA GLN A 306 -6.75 20.39 4.23
C GLN A 306 -5.94 19.67 3.15
N TYR A 307 -6.26 18.41 2.91
CA TYR A 307 -5.47 17.58 2.00
C TYR A 307 -6.35 17.04 0.87
N LEU A 308 -5.98 17.39 -0.36
CA LEU A 308 -6.67 17.01 -1.59
C LEU A 308 -5.91 15.86 -2.27
N CYS A 309 -6.62 14.86 -2.78
CA CYS A 309 -6.06 13.91 -3.73
C CYS A 309 -6.04 14.51 -5.13
N THR A 310 -4.86 14.60 -5.76
CA THR A 310 -4.72 15.12 -7.12
C THR A 310 -5.39 14.25 -8.19
N SER A 311 -5.58 12.95 -7.92
CA SER A 311 -6.24 12.00 -8.85
C SER A 311 -7.76 12.04 -8.75
N CYS A 312 -8.35 11.81 -7.57
CA CYS A 312 -9.81 11.73 -7.42
C CYS A 312 -10.48 13.00 -6.88
N LYS A 313 -9.69 14.04 -6.58
CA LYS A 313 -10.15 15.34 -6.04
C LYS A 313 -10.90 15.26 -4.70
N ALA A 314 -10.81 14.13 -4.00
CA ALA A 314 -11.40 14.00 -2.68
C ALA A 314 -10.58 14.78 -1.64
N ASN A 315 -11.28 15.44 -0.72
CA ASN A 315 -10.70 16.17 0.39
C ASN A 315 -10.69 15.31 1.65
N THR A 316 -9.61 15.41 2.41
CA THR A 316 -9.42 14.68 3.68
C THR A 316 -8.91 15.65 4.76
N PRO A 317 -9.31 15.44 6.03
CA PRO A 317 -8.85 16.28 7.14
C PRO A 317 -7.43 15.94 7.60
N LEU A 318 -6.92 14.76 7.23
CA LEU A 318 -5.62 14.24 7.65
C LEU A 318 -4.74 13.93 6.44
N PRO A 319 -3.41 14.10 6.56
CA PRO A 319 -2.51 13.79 5.47
C PRO A 319 -2.47 12.27 5.24
N PHE A 320 -2.31 11.87 3.98
CA PHE A 320 -2.25 10.48 3.56
C PHE A 320 -1.10 10.25 2.59
N GLU A 321 -0.55 9.05 2.61
CA GLU A 321 0.42 8.58 1.60
C GLU A 321 -0.32 7.89 0.46
N THR A 322 -1.35 7.10 0.79
CA THR A 322 -2.25 6.44 -0.17
C THR A 322 -3.65 7.02 0.00
N CYS A 323 -4.28 7.45 -1.10
CA CYS A 323 -5.58 8.09 -1.03
C CYS A 323 -6.64 7.14 -0.45
N PRO A 324 -7.38 7.51 0.62
CA PRO A 324 -8.39 6.62 1.21
C PRO A 324 -9.56 6.33 0.28
N HIS A 325 -9.82 7.21 -0.71
CA HIS A 325 -10.93 7.10 -1.65
C HIS A 325 -10.58 6.29 -2.90
N CYS A 326 -9.50 6.65 -3.61
CA CYS A 326 -9.13 6.00 -4.89
C CYS A 326 -7.92 5.08 -4.81
N LYS A 327 -7.27 4.97 -3.64
CA LYS A 327 -6.08 4.14 -3.39
C LYS A 327 -4.83 4.49 -4.21
N GLU A 328 -4.83 5.63 -4.90
CA GLU A 328 -3.66 6.12 -5.63
C GLU A 328 -2.57 6.63 -4.67
N LEU A 329 -1.33 6.24 -4.94
CA LEU A 329 -0.16 6.50 -4.12
C LEU A 329 0.43 7.90 -4.35
N LEU A 330 0.82 8.58 -3.27
CA LEU A 330 1.53 9.86 -3.24
C LEU A 330 0.86 10.95 -4.09
N THR A 331 -0.46 11.07 -3.94
CA THR A 331 -1.30 12.05 -4.65
C THR A 331 -1.76 13.21 -3.77
N LEU A 332 -1.22 13.32 -2.56
CA LEU A 332 -1.59 14.39 -1.63
C LEU A 332 -1.10 15.75 -2.12
N GLN A 333 -2.00 16.72 -2.10
CA GLN A 333 -1.73 18.14 -2.25
C GLN A 333 -2.22 18.87 -0.99
N THR A 334 -1.39 19.75 -0.44
CA THR A 334 -1.73 20.54 0.76
C THR A 334 -2.45 21.82 0.34
N LEU A 335 -3.67 21.99 0.82
CA LEU A 335 -4.45 23.22 0.68
C LEU A 335 -4.35 24.03 1.97
N VAL A 336 -4.23 25.34 1.81
CA VAL A 336 -3.95 26.30 2.89
C VAL A 336 -5.11 27.27 2.98
N PHE A 337 -5.63 27.45 4.19
CA PHE A 337 -6.71 28.38 4.48
C PHE A 337 -6.36 29.24 5.67
N LEU A 338 -6.83 30.49 5.69
CA LEU A 338 -6.74 31.36 6.85
C LEU A 338 -7.80 30.95 7.88
N LYS A 339 -7.42 30.92 9.16
CA LYS A 339 -8.35 30.85 10.29
C LYS A 339 -7.99 31.91 11.32
N GLU A 340 -8.95 32.29 12.14
CA GLU A 340 -8.67 33.05 13.35
C GLU A 340 -7.97 32.14 14.37
N LYS A 341 -6.94 32.65 15.04
CA LYS A 341 -6.21 31.95 16.09
C LYS A 341 -7.07 31.96 17.36
N GLN A 342 -7.69 30.83 17.65
CA GLN A 342 -8.43 30.61 18.90
C GLN A 342 -7.50 29.99 19.94
N ASP A 343 -7.57 30.45 21.20
CA ASP A 343 -6.84 29.80 22.31
C ASP A 343 -7.45 28.40 22.54
N GLU A 344 -6.72 27.36 22.13
CA GLU A 344 -7.15 25.95 22.22
C GLU A 344 -7.36 25.45 23.66
N THR A 345 -7.05 26.25 24.68
CA THR A 345 -7.30 25.95 26.10
C THR A 345 -8.77 25.92 26.50
N ARG A 346 -9.71 26.26 25.60
CA ARG A 346 -11.15 26.30 25.90
C ARG A 346 -11.97 25.09 25.45
N TYR A 347 -11.37 24.10 24.77
CA TYR A 347 -12.08 22.89 24.40
C TYR A 347 -11.66 21.72 25.29
N SER A 348 -12.37 21.60 26.42
CA SER A 348 -12.51 20.31 27.11
C SER A 348 -13.20 19.34 26.15
N LEU A 349 -12.44 18.40 25.58
CA LEU A 349 -13.01 17.20 24.97
C LEU A 349 -13.52 16.30 26.11
N LEU A 350 -14.69 16.65 26.66
CA LEU A 350 -15.54 15.76 27.45
C LEU A 350 -16.70 15.29 26.58
#